data_AF-A0A9E3X696-F1
#
_entry.id   AF-A0A9E3X696-F1
#
_cell.length_a   1.000
_cell.length_b   1.000
_cell.length_c   1.000
_cell.angle_alpha   90.00
_cell.angle_beta   90.00
_cell.angle_gamma   90.00
#
_symmetry.space_group_name_H-M   'P 1'
#
loop_
_entity.id
_entity.type
_entity.pdbx_description
1 polymer ?
#
loop_
_entity_poly.entity_id
_entity_poly.type
_entity_poly.pdbx_seq_one_letter_code
_entity_poly.pdbx_strand_id
1 'polypeptide(L)'
;MSFPQSIPNIFTNQQLINAFFYTAEGLGSVGDDLMHKAGLEVQQLAADETARLAGYQGMTLAEMPNLTPDERALIAGNLLRELRNARRWQGRVSAPAGLNLRERPNTDSTVLTTLSNGTPVDVLHENSGWLFVAADAETAGFAAGEFVARRTETTPVGAPHQAPPGNSFRADVEATSVPLAPADGEQIVLGASAGPGARNLANIWNRYGGLLTLLANRLQIDATVAVAVLTVESGGAAFGADGRMIIRFENHLFYDDWGKAHSDQFFQHFDFNRATKESWLNHRWRPSVQAPFQQMHEPGTQALEWRVLEFAATLDDSAAKRSISMGAPQILGRNHARIGYATVQEMFNAFTADERNHILGLFDYIRTDANLVTALRNRDYVAFARGYNGIG
;
A
#
# COMPACT_ATOMS: atom_id res chain seq x y z
N MET A 1 31.30 0.51 -12.35
CA MET A 1 30.21 1.44 -12.69
C MET A 1 30.33 2.62 -11.72
N SER A 2 30.22 3.86 -12.19
CA SER A 2 30.47 5.05 -11.36
C SER A 2 29.39 5.18 -10.30
N PHE A 3 29.79 5.28 -9.02
CA PHE A 3 28.88 5.51 -7.89
C PHE A 3 27.96 6.70 -8.17
N PRO A 4 26.64 6.51 -8.38
CA PRO A 4 25.75 7.62 -8.55
C PRO A 4 25.15 7.95 -7.18
N GLN A 5 25.42 9.19 -6.74
CA GLN A 5 24.67 9.96 -5.73
C GLN A 5 25.00 9.69 -4.26
N SER A 6 25.68 10.67 -3.66
CA SER A 6 25.86 10.75 -2.22
C SER A 6 24.53 11.16 -1.56
N ILE A 7 23.94 10.24 -0.81
CA ILE A 7 22.80 10.56 0.05
C ILE A 7 23.36 11.23 1.31
N PRO A 8 22.97 12.49 1.61
CA PRO A 8 23.41 13.16 2.84
C PRO A 8 22.79 12.47 4.05
N ASN A 9 23.34 12.69 5.24
CA ASN A 9 22.81 12.15 6.51
C ASN A 9 21.52 12.87 6.95
N ILE A 10 20.48 12.75 6.13
CA ILE A 10 19.13 13.33 6.34
C ILE A 10 18.13 12.29 6.86
N PHE A 11 18.61 11.09 7.15
CA PHE A 11 17.86 9.92 7.60
C PHE A 11 18.06 9.67 9.11
N THR A 12 17.16 8.90 9.71
CA THR A 12 17.25 8.45 11.10
C THR A 12 18.17 7.24 11.25
N ASN A 13 18.58 6.95 12.49
CA ASN A 13 19.29 5.72 12.83
C ASN A 13 18.50 4.47 12.40
N GLN A 14 17.18 4.45 12.60
CA GLN A 14 16.33 3.33 12.17
C GLN A 14 16.33 3.13 10.65
N GLN A 15 16.25 4.21 9.87
CA GLN A 15 16.28 4.13 8.41
C GLN A 15 17.64 3.63 7.90
N LEU A 16 18.74 4.03 8.57
CA LEU A 16 20.07 3.49 8.26
C LEU A 16 20.14 1.99 8.56
N ILE A 17 19.69 1.56 9.75
CA ILE A 17 19.65 0.15 10.16
C ILE A 17 18.84 -0.66 9.14
N ASN A 18 17.62 -0.21 8.81
CA ASN A 18 16.77 -0.86 7.82
C ASN A 18 17.49 -1.03 6.48
N ALA A 19 18.14 0.03 5.97
CA ALA A 19 18.84 -0.02 4.70
C ALA A 19 19.98 -1.06 4.69
N PHE A 20 20.70 -1.20 5.79
CA PHE A 20 21.73 -2.23 5.95
C PHE A 20 21.15 -3.64 6.03
N PHE A 21 20.09 -3.85 6.81
CA PHE A 21 19.46 -5.16 6.95
C PHE A 21 18.84 -5.66 5.65
N TYR A 22 18.20 -4.78 4.89
CA TYR A 22 17.68 -5.12 3.56
C TYR A 22 18.78 -5.46 2.57
N THR A 23 19.92 -4.77 2.63
CA THR A 23 21.08 -5.11 1.81
C THR A 23 21.67 -6.46 2.22
N ALA A 24 21.84 -6.71 3.52
CA ALA A 24 22.36 -7.97 4.02
C ALA A 24 21.47 -9.16 3.63
N GLU A 25 20.15 -9.02 3.78
CA GLU A 25 19.17 -10.03 3.34
C GLU A 25 19.33 -10.35 1.85
N GLY A 26 19.40 -9.33 0.98
CA GLY A 26 19.60 -9.51 -0.46
C GLY A 26 20.94 -10.16 -0.84
N LEU A 27 21.96 -10.03 0.02
CA LEU A 27 23.28 -10.64 -0.16
C LEU A 27 23.40 -12.01 0.53
N GLY A 28 22.36 -12.48 1.24
CA GLY A 28 22.43 -13.70 2.05
C GLY A 28 23.39 -13.58 3.25
N SER A 29 23.56 -12.37 3.78
CA SER A 29 24.41 -12.05 4.94
C SER A 29 23.55 -11.61 6.14
N VAL A 30 24.19 -11.36 7.28
CA VAL A 30 23.53 -10.91 8.52
C VAL A 30 23.65 -9.39 8.61
N GLY A 31 22.55 -8.70 8.95
CA GLY A 31 22.51 -7.23 9.05
C GLY A 31 23.55 -6.65 10.00
N ASP A 32 23.67 -7.23 11.19
CA ASP A 32 24.66 -6.84 12.20
C ASP A 32 26.10 -6.95 11.67
N ASP A 33 26.43 -8.03 10.95
CA ASP A 33 27.77 -8.24 10.39
C ASP A 33 28.10 -7.17 9.33
N LEU A 34 27.14 -6.85 8.46
CA LEU A 34 27.34 -5.81 7.44
C LEU A 34 27.47 -4.41 8.06
N MET A 35 26.72 -4.12 9.12
CA MET A 35 26.85 -2.87 9.87
C MET A 35 28.18 -2.77 10.60
N HIS A 36 28.61 -3.83 11.28
CA HIS A 36 29.90 -3.88 11.96
C HIS A 36 31.06 -3.73 10.97
N LYS A 37 30.97 -4.39 9.81
CA LYS A 37 31.90 -4.22 8.68
C LYS A 37 32.03 -2.75 8.26
N ALA A 38 30.92 -2.02 8.25
CA ALA A 38 30.85 -0.58 7.97
C ALA A 38 31.23 0.33 9.15
N GLY A 39 31.72 -0.23 10.27
CA GLY A 39 32.09 0.53 11.47
C GLY A 39 30.90 1.07 12.26
N LEU A 40 29.74 0.42 12.16
CA LEU A 40 28.51 0.80 12.85
C LEU A 40 28.11 -0.28 13.87
N GLU A 41 27.61 0.17 15.02
CA GLU A 41 27.12 -0.72 16.08
C GLU A 41 25.61 -0.56 16.25
N VAL A 42 24.85 -1.62 15.94
CA VAL A 42 23.37 -1.60 16.05
C VAL A 42 22.93 -1.29 17.47
N GLN A 43 23.62 -1.81 18.48
CA GLN A 43 23.29 -1.58 19.88
C GLN A 43 23.41 -0.11 20.28
N GLN A 44 24.29 0.66 19.65
CA GLN A 44 24.41 2.11 19.88
C GLN A 44 23.31 2.87 19.16
N LEU A 45 23.08 2.54 17.89
CA LEU A 45 22.08 3.21 17.03
C LEU A 45 20.63 2.86 17.42
N ALA A 46 20.44 1.71 18.08
CA ALA A 46 19.15 1.15 18.42
C ALA A 46 18.94 0.91 19.93
N ALA A 47 19.71 1.62 20.77
CA ALA A 47 19.75 1.46 22.23
C ALA A 47 18.36 1.58 22.88
N ASP A 48 17.56 2.53 22.40
CA ASP A 48 16.15 2.72 22.75
C ASP A 48 15.37 3.33 21.58
N GLU A 49 14.06 3.55 21.75
CA GLU A 49 13.22 4.15 20.70
C GLU A 49 13.65 5.58 20.35
N THR A 50 14.14 6.36 21.32
CA THR A 50 14.62 7.73 21.07
C THR A 50 15.87 7.71 20.19
N ALA A 51 16.82 6.81 20.49
CA ALA A 51 18.02 6.60 19.70
C ALA A 51 17.70 6.16 18.28
N ARG A 52 16.74 5.24 18.09
CA ARG A 52 16.30 4.78 16.77
C ARG A 52 15.71 5.90 15.92
N LEU A 53 14.93 6.79 16.54
CA LEU A 53 14.25 7.89 15.86
C LEU A 53 15.14 9.13 15.68
N ALA A 54 16.31 9.18 16.33
CA ALA A 54 17.24 10.29 16.17
C ALA A 54 17.82 10.34 14.74
N GLY A 55 18.02 11.57 14.23
CA GLY A 55 18.73 11.80 12.97
C GLY A 55 20.18 11.30 13.07
N TYR A 56 20.62 10.49 12.11
CA TYR A 56 21.94 9.89 12.15
C TYR A 56 23.04 10.96 12.01
N GLN A 57 24.00 10.97 12.95
CA GLN A 57 25.08 11.96 13.03
C GLN A 57 26.48 11.36 12.77
N GLY A 58 26.56 10.11 12.31
CA GLY A 58 27.83 9.43 12.08
C GLY A 58 28.48 9.72 10.73
N MET A 59 29.40 8.85 10.32
CA MET A 59 30.08 8.91 9.01
C MET A 59 29.07 8.87 7.88
N THR A 60 29.30 9.64 6.82
CA THR A 60 28.50 9.52 5.59
C THR A 60 28.63 8.13 4.99
N LEU A 61 27.65 7.74 4.16
CA LEU A 61 27.72 6.46 3.46
C LEU A 61 28.99 6.34 2.59
N ALA A 62 29.60 7.44 2.14
CA ALA A 62 30.87 7.42 1.40
C ALA A 62 32.11 7.18 2.29
N GLU A 63 32.04 7.58 3.56
CA GLU A 63 33.14 7.45 4.53
C GLU A 63 33.14 6.11 5.26
N MET A 64 32.03 5.37 5.22
CA MET A 64 31.93 4.05 5.86
C MET A 64 33.02 3.09 5.36
N PRO A 65 33.85 2.54 6.26
CA PRO A 65 34.97 1.67 5.91
C PRO A 65 34.51 0.30 5.39
N ASN A 66 35.41 -0.39 4.70
CA ASN A 66 35.31 -1.80 4.31
C ASN A 66 34.10 -2.23 3.45
N LEU A 67 33.18 -1.33 3.07
CA LEU A 67 32.11 -1.62 2.11
C LEU A 67 32.64 -1.63 0.68
N THR A 68 32.28 -2.65 -0.08
CA THR A 68 32.55 -2.72 -1.53
C THR A 68 31.72 -1.67 -2.27
N PRO A 69 32.09 -1.35 -3.53
CA PRO A 69 31.29 -0.46 -4.37
C PRO A 69 29.81 -0.88 -4.48
N ASP A 70 29.57 -2.17 -4.69
CA ASP A 70 28.22 -2.71 -4.90
C ASP A 70 27.40 -2.70 -3.60
N GLU A 71 28.01 -3.06 -2.47
CA GLU A 71 27.35 -3.00 -1.16
C GLU A 71 26.87 -1.58 -0.85
N ARG A 72 27.75 -0.60 -1.07
CA ARG A 72 27.43 0.81 -0.80
C ARG A 72 26.36 1.34 -1.76
N ALA A 73 26.35 0.89 -3.03
CA ALA A 73 25.30 1.23 -3.98
C ALA A 73 23.94 0.64 -3.56
N LEU A 74 23.91 -0.62 -3.11
CA LEU A 74 22.70 -1.27 -2.60
C LEU A 74 22.18 -0.57 -1.32
N ILE A 75 23.08 -0.24 -0.39
CA ILE A 75 22.73 0.53 0.82
C ILE A 75 22.18 1.89 0.42
N ALA A 76 22.79 2.61 -0.54
CA ALA A 76 22.28 3.89 -1.01
C ALA A 76 20.86 3.75 -1.59
N GLY A 77 20.61 2.77 -2.46
CA GLY A 77 19.29 2.52 -3.02
C GLY A 77 18.24 2.21 -1.94
N ASN A 78 18.58 1.37 -0.96
CA ASN A 78 17.68 1.06 0.15
C ASN A 78 17.45 2.27 1.07
N LEU A 79 18.45 3.13 1.26
CA LEU A 79 18.33 4.34 2.05
C LEU A 79 17.46 5.40 1.35
N LEU A 80 17.61 5.54 0.04
CA LEU A 80 16.76 6.39 -0.78
C LEU A 80 15.30 5.92 -0.72
N ARG A 81 15.09 4.59 -0.73
CA ARG A 81 13.77 3.99 -0.51
C ARG A 81 13.19 4.36 0.86
N GLU A 82 13.95 4.22 1.94
CA GLU A 82 13.50 4.60 3.29
C GLU A 82 13.13 6.09 3.40
N LEU A 83 13.91 6.96 2.74
CA LEU A 83 13.63 8.39 2.69
C LEU A 83 12.38 8.72 1.88
N ARG A 84 12.16 8.05 0.73
CA ARG A 84 10.95 8.23 -0.10
C ARG A 84 9.68 7.73 0.60
N ASN A 85 9.79 6.69 1.41
CA ASN A 85 8.71 6.22 2.28
C ASN A 85 8.32 7.27 3.33
N ALA A 86 9.31 8.01 3.85
CA ALA A 86 9.13 9.10 4.82
C ALA A 86 9.17 10.51 4.17
N ARG A 87 8.87 10.62 2.87
CA ARG A 87 8.96 11.89 2.12
C ARG A 87 8.16 12.98 2.81
N ARG A 88 8.71 14.21 2.82
CA ARG A 88 8.06 15.36 3.45
C ARG A 88 6.83 15.82 2.67
N TRP A 89 6.95 15.88 1.36
CA TRP A 89 5.87 16.24 0.45
C TRP A 89 6.27 15.92 -0.99
N GLN A 90 5.30 15.97 -1.90
CA GLN A 90 5.53 15.79 -3.33
C GLN A 90 5.43 17.12 -4.07
N GLY A 91 6.26 17.29 -5.07
CA GLY A 91 6.30 18.48 -5.90
C GLY A 91 6.39 18.15 -7.38
N ARG A 92 6.43 19.21 -8.19
CA ARG A 92 6.82 19.14 -9.59
C ARG A 92 7.86 20.20 -9.87
N VAL A 93 8.81 19.87 -10.75
CA VAL A 93 9.72 20.87 -11.32
C VAL A 93 8.89 21.95 -12.01
N SER A 94 9.13 23.21 -11.68
CA SER A 94 8.48 24.38 -12.25
C SER A 94 9.42 25.24 -13.09
N ALA A 95 10.64 24.78 -13.37
CA ALA A 95 11.62 25.44 -14.22
C ALA A 95 11.43 25.07 -15.70
N PRO A 96 11.01 26.01 -16.58
CA PRO A 96 10.78 25.72 -18.00
C PRO A 96 12.03 25.21 -18.74
N ALA A 97 13.22 25.67 -18.36
CA ALA A 97 14.50 25.26 -18.94
C ALA A 97 15.07 23.95 -18.34
N GLY A 98 14.35 23.33 -17.40
CA GLY A 98 14.83 22.21 -16.59
C GLY A 98 15.50 22.65 -15.30
N LEU A 99 15.59 21.72 -14.34
CA LEU A 99 16.12 21.93 -13.00
C LEU A 99 17.26 20.96 -12.73
N ASN A 100 18.43 21.50 -12.42
CA ASN A 100 19.61 20.69 -12.11
C ASN A 100 19.49 20.07 -10.72
N LEU A 101 19.70 18.75 -10.64
CA LEU A 101 20.04 18.06 -9.40
C LEU A 101 21.54 18.14 -9.17
N ARG A 102 21.93 18.43 -7.94
CA ARG A 102 23.32 18.69 -7.56
C ARG A 102 23.76 17.86 -6.37
N GLU A 103 25.06 17.67 -6.25
CA GLU A 103 25.68 16.93 -5.15
C GLU A 103 25.56 17.65 -3.80
N ARG A 104 25.59 18.99 -3.79
CA ARG A 104 25.49 19.82 -2.57
C ARG A 104 24.46 20.95 -2.76
N PRO A 105 23.91 21.54 -1.69
CA PRO A 105 22.93 22.63 -1.76
C PRO A 105 23.59 23.98 -2.09
N ASN A 106 24.28 24.07 -3.23
CA ASN A 106 24.87 25.30 -3.75
C ASN A 106 25.06 25.21 -5.29
N THR A 107 25.17 26.37 -5.94
CA THR A 107 25.27 26.49 -7.40
C THR A 107 26.63 26.09 -7.98
N ASP A 108 27.65 25.98 -7.15
CA ASP A 108 29.04 25.69 -7.56
C ASP A 108 29.36 24.18 -7.52
N SER A 109 28.46 23.37 -6.95
CA SER A 109 28.62 21.93 -6.85
C SER A 109 28.30 21.20 -8.15
N THR A 110 28.85 19.99 -8.28
CA THR A 110 28.65 19.09 -9.42
C THR A 110 27.16 18.92 -9.74
N VAL A 111 26.80 19.13 -11.02
CA VAL A 111 25.48 18.78 -11.54
C VAL A 111 25.46 17.28 -11.79
N LEU A 112 24.54 16.58 -11.14
CA LEU A 112 24.33 15.14 -11.26
C LEU A 112 23.48 14.82 -12.49
N THR A 113 22.40 15.57 -12.69
CA THR A 113 21.50 15.47 -13.84
C THR A 113 20.61 16.71 -13.93
N THR A 114 19.81 16.83 -15.00
CA THR A 114 18.82 17.89 -15.18
C THR A 114 17.44 17.27 -15.36
N LEU A 115 16.51 17.63 -14.49
CA LEU A 115 15.11 17.23 -14.59
C LEU A 115 14.34 18.17 -15.51
N SER A 116 13.53 17.63 -16.41
CA SER A 116 12.66 18.44 -17.26
C SER A 116 11.57 19.17 -16.46
N ASN A 117 11.02 20.25 -17.03
CA ASN A 117 9.86 20.93 -16.46
C ASN A 117 8.69 19.96 -16.27
N GLY A 118 7.98 20.06 -15.14
CA GLY A 118 6.84 19.22 -14.80
C GLY A 118 7.20 17.84 -14.22
N THR A 119 8.48 17.44 -14.22
CA THR A 119 8.93 16.17 -13.62
C THR A 119 8.47 16.08 -12.16
N PRO A 120 7.74 15.01 -11.78
CA PRO A 120 7.36 14.80 -10.39
C PRO A 120 8.59 14.50 -9.55
N VAL A 121 8.61 15.02 -8.32
CA VAL A 121 9.70 14.77 -7.37
C VAL A 121 9.14 14.52 -5.97
N ASP A 122 9.72 13.58 -5.25
CA ASP A 122 9.55 13.41 -3.82
C ASP A 122 10.54 14.32 -3.10
N VAL A 123 10.07 15.21 -2.23
CA VAL A 123 10.94 16.07 -1.42
C VAL A 123 11.23 15.38 -0.10
N LEU A 124 12.50 15.05 0.10
CA LEU A 124 12.97 14.21 1.20
C LEU A 124 13.54 15.04 2.35
N HIS A 125 14.14 16.19 2.04
CA HIS A 125 14.68 17.11 3.04
C HIS A 125 14.63 18.56 2.54
N GLU A 126 14.48 19.52 3.46
CA GLU A 126 14.53 20.95 3.19
C GLU A 126 15.74 21.58 3.90
N ASN A 127 16.54 22.35 3.18
CA ASN A 127 17.72 23.03 3.70
C ASN A 127 17.83 24.44 3.11
N SER A 128 17.29 25.44 3.81
CA SER A 128 17.51 26.88 3.53
C SER A 128 17.41 27.25 2.04
N GLY A 129 16.25 26.98 1.42
CA GLY A 129 16.01 27.27 0.00
C GLY A 129 16.46 26.17 -0.97
N TRP A 130 17.18 25.16 -0.50
CA TRP A 130 17.48 23.93 -1.25
C TRP A 130 16.64 22.76 -0.75
N LEU A 131 16.33 21.84 -1.67
CA LEU A 131 15.58 20.63 -1.39
C LEU A 131 16.44 19.43 -1.77
N PHE A 132 16.55 18.43 -0.92
CA PHE A 132 17.00 17.11 -1.36
C PHE A 132 15.78 16.38 -1.90
N VAL A 133 15.78 16.07 -3.19
CA VAL A 133 14.64 15.50 -3.90
C VAL A 133 15.01 14.20 -4.59
N ALA A 134 14.02 13.34 -4.82
CA ALA A 134 14.14 12.15 -5.66
C ALA A 134 13.13 12.21 -6.80
N ALA A 135 13.59 12.02 -8.04
CA ALA A 135 12.73 11.87 -9.21
C ALA A 135 12.25 10.42 -9.37
N ASP A 136 13.08 9.45 -8.98
CA ASP A 136 12.77 8.01 -9.03
C ASP A 136 13.60 7.22 -7.99
N ALA A 137 13.76 5.90 -8.18
CA ALA A 137 14.47 5.01 -7.26
C ALA A 137 16.00 5.14 -7.33
N GLU A 138 16.54 5.78 -8.37
CA GLU A 138 17.98 5.90 -8.63
C GLU A 138 18.42 7.35 -8.82
N THR A 139 17.47 8.27 -8.99
CA THR A 139 17.71 9.67 -9.30
C THR A 139 17.29 10.58 -8.15
N ALA A 140 18.25 11.10 -7.40
CA ALA A 140 18.11 12.03 -6.31
C ALA A 140 19.25 13.05 -6.21
N GLY A 141 19.01 14.18 -5.55
CA GLY A 141 20.01 15.21 -5.34
C GLY A 141 19.43 16.52 -4.83
N PHE A 142 20.30 17.50 -4.62
CA PHE A 142 19.88 18.84 -4.21
C PHE A 142 19.38 19.65 -5.40
N ALA A 143 18.20 20.26 -5.25
CA ALA A 143 17.60 21.17 -6.21
C ALA A 143 17.24 22.50 -5.53
N ALA A 144 17.29 23.60 -6.27
CA ALA A 144 16.82 24.89 -5.77
C ALA A 144 15.29 24.85 -5.58
N GLY A 145 14.85 25.11 -4.35
CA GLY A 145 13.46 24.89 -3.92
C GLY A 145 12.46 25.84 -4.57
N GLU A 146 12.90 27.03 -5.02
CA GLU A 146 12.05 27.97 -5.77
C GLU A 146 11.52 27.39 -7.10
N PHE A 147 12.23 26.39 -7.65
CA PHE A 147 11.86 25.71 -8.89
C PHE A 147 11.14 24.37 -8.66
N VAL A 148 10.68 24.12 -7.44
CA VAL A 148 9.85 22.97 -7.12
C VAL A 148 8.52 23.46 -6.57
N ALA A 149 7.49 23.41 -7.41
CA ALA A 149 6.13 23.70 -6.98
C ALA A 149 5.64 22.57 -6.08
N ARG A 150 5.41 22.87 -4.80
CA ARG A 150 4.73 21.96 -3.87
C ARG A 150 3.36 21.61 -4.45
N ARG A 151 3.01 20.33 -4.49
CA ARG A 151 1.60 19.98 -4.62
C ARG A 151 0.92 20.50 -3.37
N THR A 152 0.13 21.56 -3.52
CA THR A 152 -0.90 21.88 -2.52
C THR A 152 -1.94 20.78 -2.63
N GLU A 153 -1.72 19.70 -1.88
CA GLU A 153 -2.82 18.90 -1.42
C GLU A 153 -3.64 19.78 -0.49
N THR A 154 -4.65 20.46 -1.02
CA THR A 154 -5.83 20.78 -0.23
C THR A 154 -6.55 19.48 0.05
N THR A 155 -6.02 18.68 0.98
CA THR A 155 -6.72 17.53 1.54
C THR A 155 -6.69 17.67 3.06
N PRO A 156 -7.79 18.12 3.70
CA PRO A 156 -7.93 18.05 5.14
C PRO A 156 -7.87 16.60 5.60
N VAL A 157 -7.09 16.32 6.64
CA VAL A 157 -7.17 15.08 7.42
C VAL A 157 -8.61 14.97 7.95
N GLY A 158 -9.38 14.02 7.42
CA GLY A 158 -10.74 13.72 7.88
C GLY A 158 -11.91 14.07 6.94
N ALA A 159 -11.68 14.44 5.67
CA ALA A 159 -12.75 14.60 4.67
C ALA A 159 -12.69 13.47 3.61
N PRO A 160 -13.84 13.01 3.07
CA PRO A 160 -13.91 11.85 2.18
C PRO A 160 -13.09 12.07 0.90
N HIS A 161 -12.30 11.05 0.55
CA HIS A 161 -11.56 10.98 -0.70
C HIS A 161 -12.56 11.09 -1.87
N GLN A 162 -12.59 12.24 -2.55
CA GLN A 162 -13.51 12.47 -3.67
C GLN A 162 -13.15 11.57 -4.87
N ALA A 163 -14.20 11.15 -5.59
CA ALA A 163 -14.11 10.30 -6.77
C ALA A 163 -13.19 10.91 -7.86
N PRO A 164 -12.49 10.08 -8.66
CA PRO A 164 -11.60 10.58 -9.71
C PRO A 164 -12.37 11.25 -10.86
N PRO A 165 -11.69 12.06 -11.69
CA PRO A 165 -12.25 12.53 -12.95
C PRO A 165 -12.41 11.34 -13.91
N GLY A 166 -13.66 11.04 -14.27
CA GLY A 166 -14.05 9.93 -15.15
C GLY A 166 -15.09 9.02 -14.50
N ASN A 167 -16.14 8.66 -15.24
CA ASN A 167 -17.22 7.79 -14.79
C ASN A 167 -16.65 6.47 -14.20
N SER A 168 -17.16 6.04 -13.04
CA SER A 168 -16.86 4.70 -12.48
C SER A 168 -17.10 3.62 -13.52
N PHE A 169 -16.34 2.51 -13.45
CA PHE A 169 -16.57 1.37 -14.32
C PHE A 169 -17.99 0.78 -14.19
N ARG A 170 -18.72 1.10 -13.11
CA ARG A 170 -20.16 0.79 -12.97
C ARG A 170 -21.07 1.55 -13.92
N ALA A 171 -20.60 2.67 -14.48
CA ALA A 171 -21.32 3.47 -15.49
C ALA A 171 -20.83 3.18 -16.92
N ASP A 172 -19.87 2.25 -17.06
CA ASP A 172 -19.40 1.76 -18.35
C ASP A 172 -20.31 0.63 -18.84
N VAL A 173 -21.01 0.88 -19.95
CA VAL A 173 -21.97 -0.08 -20.53
C VAL A 173 -21.29 -1.40 -20.88
N GLU A 174 -20.09 -1.37 -21.45
CA GLU A 174 -19.38 -2.58 -21.86
C GLU A 174 -18.90 -3.36 -20.64
N ALA A 175 -18.35 -2.68 -19.63
CA ALA A 175 -17.89 -3.32 -18.40
C ALA A 175 -19.05 -3.92 -17.58
N THR A 176 -20.25 -3.34 -17.67
CA THR A 176 -21.44 -3.86 -17.01
C THR A 176 -22.11 -5.02 -17.76
N SER A 177 -21.81 -5.22 -19.05
CA SER A 177 -22.47 -6.25 -19.88
C SER A 177 -21.56 -7.39 -20.35
N VAL A 178 -20.24 -7.20 -20.46
CA VAL A 178 -19.30 -8.23 -20.94
C VAL A 178 -19.38 -9.48 -20.06
N PRO A 179 -19.33 -10.72 -20.60
CA PRO A 179 -19.26 -11.92 -19.77
C PRO A 179 -18.14 -11.84 -18.72
N LEU A 180 -18.41 -12.35 -17.51
CA LEU A 180 -17.37 -12.44 -16.48
C LEU A 180 -16.29 -13.41 -16.94
N ALA A 181 -16.69 -14.61 -17.36
CA ALA A 181 -15.80 -15.62 -17.90
C ALA A 181 -15.21 -15.19 -19.27
N PRO A 182 -13.98 -15.60 -19.60
CA PRO A 182 -13.42 -15.43 -20.93
C PRO A 182 -14.12 -16.39 -21.91
N ALA A 183 -13.90 -16.17 -23.22
CA ALA A 183 -14.44 -17.06 -24.24
C ALA A 183 -13.91 -18.50 -24.06
N ASP A 184 -14.65 -19.50 -24.53
CA ASP A 184 -14.30 -20.93 -24.32
C ASP A 184 -12.88 -21.29 -24.77
N GLY A 185 -12.38 -20.66 -25.84
CA GLY A 185 -11.00 -20.85 -26.34
C GLY A 185 -9.90 -20.17 -25.52
N GLU A 186 -10.28 -19.30 -24.58
CA GLU A 186 -9.38 -18.54 -23.70
C GLU A 186 -9.43 -19.05 -22.25
N GLN A 187 -10.29 -20.03 -21.95
CA GLN A 187 -10.34 -20.69 -20.65
C GLN A 187 -9.14 -21.61 -20.44
N ILE A 188 -8.61 -21.60 -19.22
CA ILE A 188 -7.49 -22.43 -18.82
C ILE A 188 -8.01 -23.80 -18.40
N VAL A 189 -7.68 -24.83 -19.17
CA VAL A 189 -7.94 -26.24 -18.83
C VAL A 189 -6.64 -26.87 -18.36
N LEU A 190 -6.61 -27.29 -17.09
CA LEU A 190 -5.44 -27.91 -16.49
C LEU A 190 -5.51 -29.43 -16.53
N GLY A 191 -4.35 -30.07 -16.76
CA GLY A 191 -4.22 -31.52 -16.64
C GLY A 191 -4.42 -32.02 -15.20
N ALA A 192 -4.70 -33.32 -15.06
CA ALA A 192 -4.99 -33.94 -13.75
C ALA A 192 -3.86 -33.76 -12.72
N SER A 193 -2.61 -33.60 -13.15
CA SER A 193 -1.44 -33.41 -12.29
C SER A 193 -1.24 -31.98 -11.77
N ALA A 194 -2.06 -31.01 -12.18
CA ALA A 194 -1.89 -29.63 -11.74
C ALA A 194 -2.12 -29.47 -10.23
N GLY A 195 -1.22 -28.72 -9.58
CA GLY A 195 -1.27 -28.45 -8.15
C GLY A 195 -2.38 -27.46 -7.75
N PRO A 196 -2.70 -27.35 -6.44
CA PRO A 196 -3.80 -26.52 -5.94
C PRO A 196 -3.71 -25.03 -6.32
N GLY A 197 -2.50 -24.44 -6.28
CA GLY A 197 -2.30 -23.03 -6.65
C GLY A 197 -2.61 -22.75 -8.12
N ALA A 198 -2.13 -23.61 -9.03
CA ALA A 198 -2.43 -23.51 -10.46
C ALA A 198 -3.94 -23.64 -10.73
N ARG A 199 -4.60 -24.58 -10.04
CA ARG A 199 -6.05 -24.75 -10.11
C ARG A 199 -6.80 -23.51 -9.63
N ASN A 200 -6.34 -22.86 -8.56
CA ASN A 200 -6.98 -21.63 -8.07
C ASN A 200 -6.86 -20.49 -9.09
N LEU A 201 -5.66 -20.25 -9.63
CA LEU A 201 -5.43 -19.25 -10.68
C LEU A 201 -6.32 -19.50 -11.91
N ALA A 202 -6.39 -20.75 -12.37
CA ALA A 202 -7.23 -21.14 -13.50
C ALA A 202 -8.73 -20.94 -13.19
N ASN A 203 -9.19 -21.28 -12.00
CA ASN A 203 -10.59 -21.06 -11.60
C ASN A 203 -10.94 -19.56 -11.57
N ILE A 204 -10.06 -18.71 -11.04
CA ILE A 204 -10.26 -17.26 -11.01
C ILE A 204 -10.29 -16.69 -12.43
N TRP A 205 -9.33 -17.10 -13.28
CA TRP A 205 -9.32 -16.69 -14.69
C TRP A 205 -10.57 -17.17 -15.43
N ASN A 206 -10.97 -18.43 -15.28
CA ASN A 206 -12.15 -18.96 -15.96
C ASN A 206 -13.45 -18.32 -15.46
N ARG A 207 -13.47 -17.78 -14.24
CA ARG A 207 -14.61 -17.06 -13.69
C ARG A 207 -14.67 -15.60 -14.12
N TYR A 208 -13.54 -14.89 -14.14
CA TYR A 208 -13.51 -13.42 -14.30
C TYR A 208 -12.70 -12.91 -15.50
N GLY A 209 -11.98 -13.77 -16.22
CA GLY A 209 -11.00 -13.42 -17.25
C GLY A 209 -11.53 -12.53 -18.38
N GLY A 210 -12.82 -12.65 -18.73
CA GLY A 210 -13.46 -11.80 -19.74
C GLY A 210 -13.54 -10.35 -19.27
N LEU A 211 -14.09 -10.13 -18.07
CA LEU A 211 -14.16 -8.80 -17.47
C LEU A 211 -12.77 -8.25 -17.10
N LEU A 212 -11.89 -9.10 -16.55
CA LEU A 212 -10.53 -8.72 -16.19
C LEU A 212 -9.75 -8.21 -17.40
N THR A 213 -9.87 -8.89 -18.55
CA THR A 213 -9.19 -8.48 -19.79
C THR A 213 -9.66 -7.11 -20.26
N LEU A 214 -10.97 -6.87 -20.27
CA LEU A 214 -11.52 -5.57 -20.64
C LEU A 214 -10.96 -4.46 -19.74
N LEU A 215 -11.08 -4.61 -18.42
CA LEU A 215 -10.68 -3.58 -17.47
C LEU A 215 -9.15 -3.37 -17.45
N ALA A 216 -8.38 -4.44 -17.58
CA ALA A 216 -6.92 -4.39 -17.68
C ALA A 216 -6.47 -3.62 -18.92
N ASN A 217 -7.13 -3.81 -20.06
CA ASN A 217 -6.88 -3.04 -21.28
C ASN A 217 -7.18 -1.54 -21.08
N ARG A 218 -8.28 -1.19 -20.38
CA ARG A 218 -8.60 0.23 -20.08
C ARG A 218 -7.52 0.89 -19.22
N LEU A 219 -6.91 0.15 -18.30
CA LEU A 219 -5.82 0.65 -17.45
C LEU A 219 -4.42 0.41 -18.04
N GLN A 220 -4.31 -0.28 -19.18
CA GLN A 220 -3.04 -0.71 -19.77
C GLN A 220 -2.15 -1.50 -18.79
N ILE A 221 -2.74 -2.39 -18.02
CA ILE A 221 -2.06 -3.27 -17.06
C ILE A 221 -2.23 -4.73 -17.48
N ASP A 222 -1.44 -5.63 -16.90
CA ASP A 222 -1.59 -7.07 -17.11
C ASP A 222 -2.79 -7.63 -16.33
N ALA A 223 -3.70 -8.33 -17.00
CA ALA A 223 -4.90 -8.91 -16.38
C ALA A 223 -4.58 -9.97 -15.32
N THR A 224 -3.42 -10.63 -15.40
CA THR A 224 -2.97 -11.65 -14.43
C THR A 224 -2.70 -11.08 -13.05
N VAL A 225 -2.45 -9.77 -12.94
CA VAL A 225 -2.31 -9.09 -11.65
C VAL A 225 -3.59 -9.18 -10.84
N ALA A 226 -4.74 -8.88 -11.46
CA ALA A 226 -6.01 -8.95 -10.76
C ALA A 226 -6.29 -10.39 -10.29
N VAL A 227 -5.89 -11.39 -11.09
CA VAL A 227 -5.95 -12.80 -10.66
C VAL A 227 -5.07 -13.04 -9.43
N ALA A 228 -3.85 -12.50 -9.39
CA ALA A 228 -2.94 -12.63 -8.26
C ALA A 228 -3.51 -11.96 -6.98
N VAL A 229 -4.09 -10.76 -7.10
CA VAL A 229 -4.78 -10.08 -5.99
C VAL A 229 -5.90 -10.97 -5.46
N LEU A 230 -6.84 -11.34 -6.32
CA LEU A 230 -7.99 -12.16 -5.93
C LEU A 230 -7.56 -13.48 -5.28
N THR A 231 -6.46 -14.08 -5.76
CA THR A 231 -5.87 -15.31 -5.18
C THR A 231 -5.45 -15.11 -3.73
N VAL A 232 -4.77 -14.01 -3.42
CA VAL A 232 -4.27 -13.70 -2.08
C VAL A 232 -5.40 -13.31 -1.13
N GLU A 233 -6.35 -12.50 -1.59
CA GLU A 233 -7.39 -11.91 -0.72
C GLU A 233 -8.42 -12.92 -0.21
N SER A 234 -9.10 -13.61 -1.14
CA SER A 234 -10.22 -14.52 -0.81
C SER A 234 -10.15 -15.85 -1.54
N GLY A 235 -9.06 -16.10 -2.28
CA GLY A 235 -9.02 -17.14 -3.31
C GLY A 235 -9.99 -16.87 -4.47
N GLY A 236 -10.40 -15.62 -4.67
CA GLY A 236 -11.33 -15.16 -5.70
C GLY A 236 -12.80 -15.44 -5.44
N ALA A 237 -13.15 -15.94 -4.26
CA ALA A 237 -14.53 -16.17 -3.88
C ALA A 237 -15.23 -14.85 -3.50
N ALA A 238 -16.28 -14.49 -4.23
CA ALA A 238 -17.13 -13.34 -3.92
C ALA A 238 -18.13 -13.65 -2.79
N PHE A 239 -18.65 -14.87 -2.77
CA PHE A 239 -19.70 -15.34 -1.88
C PHE A 239 -19.29 -16.64 -1.18
N GLY A 240 -19.70 -16.78 0.08
CA GLY A 240 -19.56 -18.00 0.86
C GLY A 240 -20.54 -19.09 0.45
N ALA A 241 -20.41 -20.27 1.06
CA ALA A 241 -21.27 -21.42 0.76
C ALA A 241 -22.77 -21.18 1.10
N ASP A 242 -23.05 -20.23 1.97
CA ASP A 242 -24.40 -19.79 2.34
C ASP A 242 -24.96 -18.70 1.41
N GLY A 243 -24.23 -18.35 0.33
CA GLY A 243 -24.61 -17.34 -0.64
C GLY A 243 -24.40 -15.90 -0.18
N ARG A 244 -23.91 -15.67 1.05
CA ARG A 244 -23.61 -14.32 1.54
C ARG A 244 -22.25 -13.87 1.04
N MET A 245 -22.10 -12.57 0.82
CA MET A 245 -20.82 -11.97 0.46
C MET A 245 -19.75 -12.34 1.49
N ILE A 246 -18.55 -12.68 1.03
CA ILE A 246 -17.41 -12.89 1.94
C ILE A 246 -17.03 -11.55 2.56
N ILE A 247 -16.94 -11.51 3.89
CA ILE A 247 -16.54 -10.31 4.62
C ILE A 247 -15.49 -10.61 5.68
N ARG A 248 -14.80 -9.57 6.11
CA ARG A 248 -13.92 -9.59 7.29
C ARG A 248 -14.19 -8.34 8.11
N PHE A 249 -14.56 -8.48 9.38
CA PHE A 249 -14.89 -7.34 10.23
C PHE A 249 -13.67 -6.83 11.00
N GLU A 250 -13.23 -5.62 10.70
CA GLU A 250 -12.06 -5.00 11.30
C GLU A 250 -12.47 -4.18 12.54
N ASN A 251 -12.52 -4.82 13.71
CA ASN A 251 -13.08 -4.17 14.90
C ASN A 251 -12.27 -2.95 15.39
N HIS A 252 -10.96 -2.88 15.11
CA HIS A 252 -10.14 -1.70 15.36
C HIS A 252 -10.54 -0.50 14.48
N LEU A 253 -10.99 -0.73 13.24
CA LEU A 253 -11.55 0.32 12.40
C LEU A 253 -12.93 0.75 12.90
N PHE A 254 -13.72 -0.20 13.40
CA PHE A 254 -14.99 0.14 14.06
C PHE A 254 -14.78 0.94 15.35
N TYR A 255 -13.70 0.65 16.08
CA TYR A 255 -13.27 1.47 17.21
C TYR A 255 -12.92 2.89 16.75
N ASP A 256 -12.12 3.03 15.69
CA ASP A 256 -11.75 4.33 15.16
C ASP A 256 -12.96 5.17 14.72
N ASP A 257 -13.95 4.55 14.07
CA ASP A 257 -15.12 5.22 13.52
C ASP A 257 -16.23 5.49 14.56
N TRP A 258 -16.45 4.59 15.51
CA TRP A 258 -17.57 4.66 16.47
C TRP A 258 -17.12 4.40 17.92
N GLY A 259 -16.28 3.38 18.14
CA GLY A 259 -15.93 2.93 19.48
C GLY A 259 -15.14 3.94 20.33
N LYS A 260 -14.34 4.83 19.74
CA LYS A 260 -13.63 5.89 20.47
C LYS A 260 -14.59 6.78 21.25
N ALA A 261 -15.70 7.18 20.62
CA ALA A 261 -16.73 7.99 21.25
C ALA A 261 -17.62 7.18 22.21
N HIS A 262 -17.60 5.84 22.14
CA HIS A 262 -18.46 4.93 22.90
C HIS A 262 -17.66 3.82 23.59
N SER A 263 -16.50 4.17 24.17
CA SER A 263 -15.48 3.19 24.57
C SER A 263 -16.00 2.15 25.56
N ASP A 264 -16.77 2.57 26.56
CA ASP A 264 -17.34 1.66 27.56
C ASP A 264 -18.29 0.63 26.92
N GLN A 265 -19.08 1.04 25.93
CA GLN A 265 -19.99 0.15 25.21
C GLN A 265 -19.24 -0.74 24.20
N PHE A 266 -18.21 -0.20 23.55
CA PHE A 266 -17.37 -0.95 22.62
C PHE A 266 -16.67 -2.12 23.33
N PHE A 267 -15.95 -1.85 24.42
CA PHE A 267 -15.17 -2.87 25.13
C PHE A 267 -16.03 -3.87 25.90
N GLN A 268 -17.35 -3.67 25.99
CA GLN A 268 -18.27 -4.71 26.43
C GLN A 268 -18.37 -5.87 25.44
N HIS A 269 -18.15 -5.64 24.14
CA HIS A 269 -18.41 -6.62 23.09
C HIS A 269 -17.22 -6.91 22.18
N PHE A 270 -16.30 -5.96 22.03
CA PHE A 270 -15.17 -6.05 21.11
C PHE A 270 -13.86 -5.92 21.87
N ASP A 271 -12.82 -6.60 21.38
CA ASP A 271 -11.47 -6.43 21.86
C ASP A 271 -10.45 -6.65 20.74
N PHE A 272 -9.30 -5.97 20.83
CA PHE A 272 -8.23 -6.03 19.84
C PHE A 272 -6.90 -5.65 20.49
N ASN A 273 -5.78 -5.89 19.79
CA ASN A 273 -4.48 -5.49 20.30
C ASN A 273 -4.36 -3.95 20.34
N ARG A 274 -4.27 -3.36 21.54
CA ARG A 274 -4.15 -1.89 21.70
C ARG A 274 -2.70 -1.41 21.77
N ALA A 275 -1.72 -2.30 21.56
CA ALA A 275 -0.33 -1.88 21.42
C ALA A 275 -0.21 -0.93 20.23
N THR A 276 0.57 0.15 20.38
CA THR A 276 0.49 1.37 19.58
C THR A 276 0.78 1.20 18.08
N LYS A 277 1.16 0.01 17.61
CA LYS A 277 1.45 -0.28 16.21
C LYS A 277 0.89 -1.61 15.71
N GLU A 278 -0.04 -2.28 16.40
CA GLU A 278 -0.50 -3.64 15.98
C GLU A 278 -2.03 -3.83 16.11
N SER A 279 -2.80 -2.75 15.95
CA SER A 279 -4.26 -2.78 16.17
C SER A 279 -5.06 -3.72 15.28
N TRP A 280 -4.46 -4.21 14.19
CA TRP A 280 -5.04 -5.23 13.31
C TRP A 280 -4.95 -6.67 13.88
N LEU A 281 -4.24 -6.89 15.00
CA LEU A 281 -4.09 -8.21 15.61
C LEU A 281 -5.10 -8.48 16.74
N ASN A 282 -5.33 -9.76 17.02
CA ASN A 282 -6.10 -10.28 18.16
C ASN A 282 -7.55 -9.76 18.24
N HIS A 283 -8.24 -9.67 17.10
CA HIS A 283 -9.64 -9.26 17.08
C HIS A 283 -10.53 -10.32 17.73
N ARG A 284 -11.32 -9.89 18.70
CA ARG A 284 -12.25 -10.74 19.44
C ARG A 284 -13.60 -10.07 19.58
N TRP A 285 -14.65 -10.88 19.63
CA TRP A 285 -16.01 -10.42 19.86
C TRP A 285 -16.82 -11.34 20.77
N ARG A 286 -17.80 -10.79 21.48
CA ARG A 286 -18.80 -11.56 22.24
C ARG A 286 -20.22 -10.97 22.11
N PRO A 287 -21.26 -11.83 22.07
CA PRO A 287 -22.65 -11.39 21.92
C PRO A 287 -23.23 -10.73 23.18
N SER A 288 -22.67 -11.01 24.36
CA SER A 288 -23.08 -10.43 25.63
C SER A 288 -21.91 -10.36 26.60
N VAL A 289 -22.02 -9.54 27.65
CA VAL A 289 -20.96 -9.38 28.65
C VAL A 289 -20.70 -10.64 29.48
N GLN A 290 -21.65 -11.59 29.50
CA GLN A 290 -21.51 -12.89 30.16
C GLN A 290 -20.92 -13.97 29.25
N ALA A 291 -20.97 -13.78 27.92
CA ALA A 291 -20.42 -14.74 26.98
C ALA A 291 -18.88 -14.63 26.92
N PRO A 292 -18.16 -15.73 26.65
CA PRO A 292 -16.73 -15.67 26.39
C PRO A 292 -16.46 -14.94 25.06
N PHE A 293 -15.31 -14.26 24.99
CA PHE A 293 -14.79 -13.73 23.74
C PHE A 293 -14.46 -14.86 22.76
N GLN A 294 -14.87 -14.68 21.51
CA GLN A 294 -14.55 -15.54 20.37
C GLN A 294 -13.50 -14.85 19.52
N GLN A 295 -12.50 -15.62 19.08
CA GLN A 295 -11.47 -15.14 18.16
C GLN A 295 -12.09 -14.95 16.77
N MET A 296 -11.87 -13.78 16.18
CA MET A 296 -12.28 -13.46 14.81
C MET A 296 -11.15 -13.82 13.82
N HIS A 297 -11.46 -13.84 12.52
CA HIS A 297 -10.50 -14.07 11.43
C HIS A 297 -9.89 -15.47 11.32
N GLU A 298 -10.43 -16.46 12.06
CA GLU A 298 -10.01 -17.84 11.93
C GLU A 298 -10.56 -18.48 10.62
N PRO A 299 -9.87 -19.44 10.01
CA PRO A 299 -10.38 -20.12 8.82
C PRO A 299 -11.78 -20.71 9.04
N GLY A 300 -12.73 -20.39 8.14
CA GLY A 300 -14.10 -20.88 8.20
C GLY A 300 -15.08 -20.06 9.06
N THR A 301 -14.68 -18.88 9.56
CA THR A 301 -15.52 -18.06 10.46
C THR A 301 -16.47 -17.08 9.78
N GLN A 302 -16.81 -17.22 8.50
CA GLN A 302 -17.74 -16.28 7.82
C GLN A 302 -19.06 -16.10 8.59
N ALA A 303 -19.62 -17.15 9.19
CA ALA A 303 -20.82 -17.02 10.01
C ALA A 303 -20.61 -16.14 11.26
N LEU A 304 -19.41 -16.15 11.85
CA LEU A 304 -19.06 -15.26 12.95
C LEU A 304 -18.88 -13.83 12.44
N GLU A 305 -18.13 -13.61 11.34
CA GLU A 305 -17.93 -12.27 10.75
C GLU A 305 -19.27 -11.57 10.48
N TRP A 306 -20.23 -12.30 9.91
CA TRP A 306 -21.59 -11.79 9.68
C TRP A 306 -22.35 -11.49 10.97
N ARG A 307 -22.26 -12.34 12.00
CA ARG A 307 -22.89 -12.06 13.30
C ARG A 307 -22.29 -10.82 13.96
N VAL A 308 -20.98 -10.61 13.83
CA VAL A 308 -20.30 -9.42 14.33
C VAL A 308 -20.78 -8.18 13.59
N LEU A 309 -20.86 -8.24 12.25
CA LEU A 309 -21.39 -7.15 11.43
C LEU A 309 -22.84 -6.81 11.79
N GLU A 310 -23.72 -7.82 11.85
CA GLU A 310 -25.14 -7.65 12.21
C GLU A 310 -25.29 -6.98 13.57
N PHE A 311 -24.51 -7.42 14.56
CA PHE A 311 -24.48 -6.80 15.88
C PHE A 311 -23.96 -5.36 15.83
N ALA A 312 -22.82 -5.10 15.19
CA ALA A 312 -22.24 -3.76 15.07
C ALA A 312 -23.16 -2.80 14.33
N ALA A 313 -23.92 -3.28 13.34
CA ALA A 313 -24.89 -2.48 12.59
C ALA A 313 -26.09 -2.03 13.46
N THR A 314 -26.39 -2.74 14.56
CA THR A 314 -27.36 -2.25 15.56
C THR A 314 -26.84 -1.07 16.38
N LEU A 315 -25.52 -0.90 16.46
CA LEU A 315 -24.87 0.19 17.17
C LEU A 315 -24.68 1.40 16.25
N ASP A 316 -24.12 1.17 15.06
CA ASP A 316 -24.00 2.15 13.97
C ASP A 316 -23.81 1.42 12.63
N ASP A 317 -24.85 1.44 11.80
CA ASP A 317 -24.87 0.75 10.49
C ASP A 317 -23.76 1.23 9.53
N SER A 318 -23.48 2.53 9.52
CA SER A 318 -22.52 3.11 8.58
C SER A 318 -21.08 2.84 9.01
N ALA A 319 -20.77 3.02 10.29
CA ALA A 319 -19.46 2.68 10.85
C ALA A 319 -19.17 1.18 10.75
N ALA A 320 -20.16 0.33 11.02
CA ALA A 320 -20.03 -1.11 10.88
C ALA A 320 -19.67 -1.49 9.44
N LYS A 321 -20.43 -1.02 8.45
CA LYS A 321 -20.16 -1.31 7.03
C LYS A 321 -18.87 -0.67 6.51
N ARG A 322 -18.43 0.48 7.04
CA ARG A 322 -17.11 1.05 6.69
C ARG A 322 -15.94 0.22 7.23
N SER A 323 -16.20 -0.60 8.24
CA SER A 323 -15.20 -1.39 8.97
C SER A 323 -15.14 -2.86 8.52
N ILE A 324 -15.72 -3.20 7.37
CA ILE A 324 -15.58 -4.54 6.79
C ILE A 324 -14.83 -4.51 5.48
N SER A 325 -13.96 -5.49 5.25
CA SER A 325 -13.44 -5.84 3.93
C SER A 325 -14.48 -6.67 3.20
N MET A 326 -14.79 -6.33 1.94
CA MET A 326 -15.93 -6.89 1.20
C MET A 326 -15.52 -7.65 -0.05
N GLY A 327 -16.10 -8.83 -0.22
CA GLY A 327 -16.12 -9.59 -1.47
C GLY A 327 -14.76 -10.18 -1.86
N ALA A 328 -14.69 -10.61 -3.13
CA ALA A 328 -13.51 -11.28 -3.67
C ALA A 328 -12.19 -10.48 -3.52
N PRO A 329 -12.16 -9.15 -3.72
CA PRO A 329 -10.94 -8.35 -3.59
C PRO A 329 -10.72 -7.80 -2.17
N GLN A 330 -11.57 -8.13 -1.19
CA GLN A 330 -11.49 -7.65 0.19
C GLN A 330 -11.37 -6.11 0.32
N ILE A 331 -12.11 -5.36 -0.51
CA ILE A 331 -12.08 -3.89 -0.45
C ILE A 331 -12.77 -3.42 0.82
N LEU A 332 -12.06 -2.64 1.65
CA LEU A 332 -12.61 -2.02 2.85
C LEU A 332 -13.75 -1.04 2.52
N GLY A 333 -14.88 -1.16 3.23
CA GLY A 333 -16.07 -0.35 3.00
C GLY A 333 -15.86 1.17 3.13
N ARG A 334 -14.89 1.62 3.93
CA ARG A 334 -14.50 3.04 3.98
C ARG A 334 -14.00 3.61 2.65
N ASN A 335 -13.67 2.76 1.68
CA ASN A 335 -13.32 3.17 0.31
C ASN A 335 -14.53 3.37 -0.62
N HIS A 336 -15.77 3.30 -0.13
CA HIS A 336 -16.97 3.43 -0.98
C HIS A 336 -16.94 4.67 -1.88
N ALA A 337 -16.58 5.84 -1.34
CA ALA A 337 -16.52 7.09 -2.10
C ALA A 337 -15.39 7.09 -3.12
N ARG A 338 -14.24 6.51 -2.75
CA ARG A 338 -13.08 6.35 -3.63
C ARG A 338 -13.43 5.54 -4.88
N ILE A 339 -14.26 4.52 -4.75
CA ILE A 339 -14.68 3.66 -5.87
C ILE A 339 -16.04 4.05 -6.47
N GLY A 340 -16.58 5.23 -6.12
CA GLY A 340 -17.73 5.83 -6.82
C GLY A 340 -19.13 5.48 -6.28
N TYR A 341 -19.23 4.98 -5.04
CA TYR A 341 -20.50 4.84 -4.31
C TYR A 341 -20.73 6.02 -3.37
N ALA A 342 -21.93 6.60 -3.38
CA ALA A 342 -22.23 7.77 -2.56
C ALA A 342 -22.24 7.42 -1.07
N THR A 343 -22.66 6.20 -0.73
CA THR A 343 -22.67 5.68 0.65
C THR A 343 -22.07 4.29 0.72
N VAL A 344 -21.65 3.88 1.92
CA VAL A 344 -21.17 2.52 2.15
C VAL A 344 -22.29 1.49 2.03
N GLN A 345 -23.54 1.88 2.29
CA GLN A 345 -24.72 1.02 2.08
C GLN A 345 -24.95 0.75 0.59
N GLU A 346 -24.76 1.74 -0.27
CA GLU A 346 -24.82 1.52 -1.73
C GLU A 346 -23.74 0.54 -2.19
N MET A 347 -22.50 0.71 -1.70
CA MET A 347 -21.41 -0.24 -1.98
C MET A 347 -21.76 -1.64 -1.50
N PHE A 348 -22.20 -1.77 -0.24
CA PHE A 348 -22.57 -3.04 0.37
C PHE A 348 -23.71 -3.75 -0.38
N ASN A 349 -24.75 -3.01 -0.78
CA ASN A 349 -25.87 -3.56 -1.55
C ASN A 349 -25.42 -4.00 -2.95
N ALA A 350 -24.60 -3.20 -3.62
CA ALA A 350 -24.08 -3.54 -4.95
C ALA A 350 -23.19 -4.79 -4.90
N PHE A 351 -22.30 -4.87 -3.91
CA PHE A 351 -21.43 -6.03 -3.73
C PHE A 351 -22.22 -7.27 -3.26
N THR A 352 -23.27 -7.11 -2.46
CA THR A 352 -24.16 -8.23 -2.10
C THR A 352 -24.91 -8.76 -3.31
N ALA A 353 -25.27 -7.89 -4.26
CA ALA A 353 -26.09 -8.27 -5.41
C ALA A 353 -25.31 -9.04 -6.51
N ASP A 354 -24.06 -8.65 -6.78
CA ASP A 354 -23.33 -9.19 -7.94
C ASP A 354 -21.80 -9.12 -7.74
N GLU A 355 -21.13 -10.24 -8.00
CA GLU A 355 -19.66 -10.33 -7.99
C GLU A 355 -19.00 -9.45 -9.05
N ARG A 356 -19.70 -9.10 -10.13
CA ARG A 356 -19.24 -8.09 -11.09
C ARG A 356 -18.87 -6.80 -10.38
N ASN A 357 -19.69 -6.35 -9.44
CA ASN A 357 -19.45 -5.10 -8.72
C ASN A 357 -18.18 -5.16 -7.85
N HIS A 358 -17.77 -6.35 -7.42
CA HIS A 358 -16.50 -6.55 -6.70
C HIS A 358 -15.33 -6.26 -7.64
N ILE A 359 -15.37 -6.82 -8.85
CA ILE A 359 -14.31 -6.65 -9.85
C ILE A 359 -14.25 -5.21 -10.37
N LEU A 360 -15.40 -4.60 -10.67
CA LEU A 360 -15.45 -3.18 -11.05
C LEU A 360 -14.89 -2.29 -9.93
N GLY A 361 -15.25 -2.58 -8.67
CA GLY A 361 -14.73 -1.90 -7.50
C GLY A 361 -13.21 -2.02 -7.34
N LEU A 362 -12.63 -3.20 -7.62
CA LEU A 362 -11.18 -3.41 -7.59
C LEU A 362 -10.47 -2.51 -8.60
N PHE A 363 -10.96 -2.45 -9.84
CA PHE A 363 -10.33 -1.62 -10.87
C PHE A 363 -10.57 -0.13 -10.67
N ASP A 364 -11.73 0.26 -10.11
CA ASP A 364 -11.95 1.63 -9.63
C ASP A 364 -10.95 1.97 -8.51
N TYR A 365 -10.71 1.07 -7.55
CA TYR A 365 -9.72 1.27 -6.50
C TYR A 365 -8.30 1.44 -7.07
N ILE A 366 -7.89 0.56 -7.98
CA ILE A 366 -6.57 0.63 -8.62
C ILE A 366 -6.40 1.95 -9.38
N ARG A 367 -7.35 2.35 -10.24
CA ARG A 367 -7.20 3.54 -11.09
C ARG A 367 -7.17 4.85 -10.31
N THR A 368 -7.75 4.88 -9.11
CA THR A 368 -7.73 6.06 -8.24
C THR A 368 -6.34 6.34 -7.68
N ASP A 369 -5.42 5.37 -7.72
CA ASP A 369 -4.04 5.53 -7.24
C ASP A 369 -3.04 5.35 -8.38
N ALA A 370 -2.46 6.48 -8.79
CA ALA A 370 -1.46 6.50 -9.87
C ALA A 370 -0.23 5.65 -9.55
N ASN A 371 0.12 5.46 -8.26
CA ASN A 371 1.25 4.62 -7.87
C ASN A 371 0.91 3.15 -8.07
N LEU A 372 -0.29 2.71 -7.71
CA LEU A 372 -0.76 1.34 -8.00
C LEU A 372 -0.77 1.08 -9.50
N VAL A 373 -1.36 1.99 -10.30
CA VAL A 373 -1.38 1.85 -11.76
C VAL A 373 0.04 1.79 -12.33
N THR A 374 0.94 2.68 -11.88
CA THR A 374 2.32 2.71 -12.35
C THR A 374 3.08 1.44 -11.97
N ALA A 375 2.94 0.98 -10.73
CA ALA A 375 3.55 -0.25 -10.27
C ALA A 375 3.11 -1.43 -11.14
N LEU A 376 1.82 -1.53 -11.45
CA LEU A 376 1.31 -2.61 -12.30
C LEU A 376 1.76 -2.51 -13.75
N ARG A 377 1.80 -1.31 -14.33
CA ARG A 377 2.33 -1.07 -15.68
C ARG A 377 3.82 -1.45 -15.77
N ASN A 378 4.56 -1.23 -14.70
CA ASN A 378 5.98 -1.55 -14.61
C ASN A 378 6.24 -2.99 -14.11
N ARG A 379 5.18 -3.78 -13.83
CA ARG A 379 5.26 -5.12 -13.24
C ARG A 379 5.97 -5.17 -11.88
N ASP A 380 5.93 -4.07 -11.14
CA ASP A 380 6.42 -3.96 -9.76
C ASP A 380 5.34 -4.45 -8.79
N TYR A 381 5.20 -5.77 -8.70
CA TYR A 381 4.19 -6.41 -7.86
C TYR A 381 4.45 -6.21 -6.36
N VAL A 382 5.69 -5.94 -5.96
CA VAL A 382 6.06 -5.65 -4.56
C VAL A 382 5.57 -4.27 -4.16
N ALA A 383 5.82 -3.24 -4.99
CA ALA A 383 5.29 -1.90 -4.75
C ALA A 383 3.76 -1.89 -4.79
N PHE A 384 3.16 -2.65 -5.71
CA PHE A 384 1.72 -2.81 -5.75
C PHE A 384 1.16 -3.47 -4.48
N ALA A 385 1.72 -4.60 -4.05
CA ALA A 385 1.27 -5.31 -2.84
C ALA A 385 1.36 -4.42 -1.59
N ARG A 386 2.46 -3.66 -1.43
CA ARG A 386 2.61 -2.69 -0.32
C ARG A 386 1.59 -1.55 -0.38
N GLY A 387 1.29 -1.05 -1.57
CA GLY A 387 0.31 0.02 -1.75
C GLY A 387 -1.15 -0.45 -1.57
N TYR A 388 -1.44 -1.69 -1.96
CA TYR A 388 -2.79 -2.27 -1.86
C TYR A 388 -3.10 -2.79 -0.45
N ASN A 389 -2.16 -3.52 0.18
CA ASN A 389 -2.35 -4.16 1.48
C ASN A 389 -1.85 -3.34 2.68
N GLY A 390 -1.09 -2.27 2.43
CA GLY A 390 -0.39 -1.53 3.48
C GLY A 390 0.94 -2.18 3.90
N ILE A 391 1.59 -1.60 4.92
CA ILE A 391 2.82 -2.14 5.50
C ILE A 391 2.41 -3.22 6.50
N GLY A 392 2.11 -4.41 5.99
CA GLY A 392 1.87 -5.63 6.76
C GLY A 392 3.12 -6.50 6.87
#